data_AF-A0A2E7QGE4-F1
#
_entry.id   AF-A0A2E7QGE4-F1
#
_cell.length_a   1.000
_cell.length_b   1.000
_cell.length_c   1.000
_cell.angle_alpha   90.00
_cell.angle_beta   90.00
_cell.angle_gamma   90.00
#
_symmetry.space_group_name_H-M   'P 1'
#
loop_
_entity.id
_entity.type
_entity.pdbx_description
1 polymer ?
#
loop_
_entity_poly.entity_id
_entity_poly.type
_entity_poly.pdbx_seq_one_letter_code
_entity_poly.pdbx_strand_id
1 'polypeptide(L)'
;MLITLMKKGYYLVLITIIIVLSVRALLKCEQPIDRLLLLTGFLVVGYNAFLFLIYVSSFSEADALRVASYWRYNMHMGGIVIAASGVVAVLAWHRFFSGETRWEKMAWIPIILLVASPFAFAKNMRFDLVPIIVRCRYVGSDLSNYMGQVSIYFVLDPEGSGEVYNITAYEMDGLGKANVYLAAYHKIDRRMLESAVSANRLTHILIHSVNPMIENFFQVNLSKDSSQLLKKTKNS
;
A
#
# COMPACT_ATOMS: atom_id res chain seq x y z
N MET A 1 -2.92 -5.22 13.38
CA MET A 1 -1.62 -4.56 13.68
C MET A 1 -0.43 -5.51 13.70
N LEU A 2 -0.41 -6.57 14.52
CA LEU A 2 0.76 -7.44 14.71
C LEU A 2 1.29 -8.08 13.42
N ILE A 3 0.40 -8.63 12.59
CA ILE A 3 0.76 -9.23 11.28
C ILE A 3 1.41 -8.20 10.35
N THR A 4 0.95 -6.95 10.40
CA THR A 4 1.49 -5.83 9.61
C THR A 4 2.88 -5.40 10.09
N LEU A 5 3.11 -5.42 11.41
CA LEU A 5 4.41 -5.17 12.03
C LEU A 5 5.42 -6.27 11.69
N MET A 6 5.01 -7.55 11.71
CA MET A 6 5.87 -8.69 11.38
C MET A 6 6.37 -8.64 9.93
N LYS A 7 5.51 -8.24 8.99
CA LYS A 7 5.91 -8.03 7.58
C LYS A 7 6.93 -6.89 7.41
N LYS A 8 7.08 -6.03 8.41
CA LYS A 8 7.99 -4.87 8.43
C LYS A 8 9.09 -4.98 9.49
N GLY A 9 9.36 -6.19 9.98
CA GLY A 9 10.30 -6.44 11.09
C GLY A 9 11.68 -5.81 10.88
N TYR A 10 12.23 -5.89 9.67
CA TYR A 10 13.52 -5.28 9.35
C TYR A 10 13.55 -3.76 9.60
N TYR A 11 12.50 -3.05 9.16
CA TYR A 11 12.40 -1.60 9.34
C TYR A 11 12.30 -1.21 10.82
N LEU A 12 11.57 -1.99 11.62
CA LEU A 12 11.45 -1.78 13.07
C LEU A 12 12.77 -1.99 13.79
N VAL A 13 13.52 -3.02 13.41
CA VAL A 13 14.85 -3.30 13.98
C VAL A 13 15.78 -2.12 13.71
N LEU A 14 15.82 -1.62 12.47
CA LEU A 14 16.64 -0.46 12.12
C LEU A 14 16.24 0.80 12.90
N ILE A 15 14.95 1.11 12.97
CA ILE A 15 14.46 2.23 13.77
C ILE A 15 14.88 2.08 15.23
N THR A 16 14.74 0.90 15.80
CA THR A 16 15.07 0.65 17.21
C THR A 16 16.56 0.90 17.46
N ILE A 17 17.44 0.38 16.59
CA ILE A 17 18.88 0.63 16.66
C ILE A 17 19.17 2.12 16.58
N ILE A 18 18.57 2.83 15.63
CA ILE A 18 18.76 4.28 15.46
C ILE A 18 18.30 5.04 16.69
N ILE A 19 17.13 4.73 17.26
CA ILE A 19 16.61 5.39 18.46
C ILE A 19 17.56 5.18 19.64
N VAL A 20 18.01 3.95 19.89
CA VAL A 20 18.95 3.64 20.97
C VAL A 20 20.27 4.41 20.80
N LEU A 21 20.81 4.43 19.58
CA LEU A 21 22.03 5.17 19.27
C LEU A 21 21.84 6.69 19.36
N SER A 22 20.66 7.20 19.00
CA SER A 22 20.28 8.61 19.11
C SER A 22 20.18 9.05 20.57
N VAL A 23 19.55 8.24 21.43
CA VAL A 23 19.50 8.48 22.88
C VAL A 23 20.91 8.49 23.47
N ARG A 24 21.77 7.55 23.05
CA ARG A 24 23.18 7.55 23.47
C ARG A 24 23.90 8.84 23.04
N ALA A 25 23.71 9.25 21.79
CA ALA A 25 24.28 10.49 21.24
C ALA A 25 23.78 11.75 21.95
N LEU A 26 22.52 11.75 22.43
CA LEU A 26 21.96 12.84 23.22
C LEU A 26 22.65 12.96 24.58
N LEU A 27 22.97 11.84 25.23
CA LEU A 27 23.65 11.82 26.52
C LEU A 27 25.15 12.13 26.39
N LYS A 28 25.79 11.71 25.29
CA LYS A 28 27.20 11.95 25.00
C LYS A 28 27.41 12.17 23.50
N CYS A 29 27.62 13.43 23.13
CA CYS A 29 27.86 13.85 21.74
C CYS A 29 29.36 14.08 21.53
N GLU A 30 30.10 13.01 21.24
CA GLU A 30 31.57 13.05 21.14
C GLU A 30 32.02 13.03 19.67
N GLN A 31 31.28 12.35 18.80
CA GLN A 31 31.68 12.14 17.40
C GLN A 31 30.75 12.86 16.40
N PRO A 32 31.24 13.20 15.19
CA PRO A 32 30.40 13.78 14.14
C PRO A 32 29.18 12.92 13.77
N ILE A 33 29.29 11.59 13.86
CA ILE A 33 28.16 10.68 13.63
C ILE A 33 27.05 10.83 14.67
N ASP A 34 27.39 11.15 15.92
CA ASP A 34 26.40 11.31 16.99
C ASP A 34 25.41 12.43 16.62
N ARG A 35 25.87 13.47 15.89
CA ARG A 35 24.99 14.53 15.36
C ARG A 35 24.01 14.02 14.31
N LEU A 36 24.47 13.16 13.38
CA LEU A 36 23.61 12.54 12.37
C LEU A 36 22.56 11.63 13.02
N LEU A 37 22.96 10.83 14.02
CA LEU A 37 22.08 9.93 14.76
C LEU A 37 21.07 10.70 15.61
N LEU A 38 21.49 11.81 16.23
CA LEU A 38 20.62 12.69 17.00
C LEU A 38 19.55 13.32 16.09
N LEU A 39 19.95 13.92 14.97
CA LEU A 39 19.02 14.47 13.97
C LEU A 39 18.06 13.41 13.43
N THR A 40 18.60 12.24 13.06
CA THR A 40 17.78 11.15 12.52
C THR A 40 16.78 10.62 13.53
N GLY A 41 17.20 10.41 14.78
CA GLY A 41 16.31 9.97 15.85
C GLY A 41 15.24 11.01 16.18
N PHE A 42 15.59 12.29 16.22
CA PHE A 42 14.60 13.37 16.38
C PHE A 42 13.57 13.38 15.26
N LEU A 43 14.00 13.25 14.00
CA LEU A 43 13.09 13.17 12.86
C LEU A 43 12.19 11.92 12.97
N VAL A 44 12.75 10.76 13.30
CA VAL A 44 11.97 9.52 13.44
C VAL A 44 10.95 9.64 14.57
N VAL A 45 11.36 10.03 15.77
CA VAL A 45 10.47 10.15 16.93
C VAL A 45 9.45 11.27 16.71
N GLY A 46 9.90 12.45 16.30
CA GLY A 46 9.04 13.61 16.07
C GLY A 46 8.02 13.38 14.96
N TYR A 47 8.45 12.80 13.83
CA TYR A 47 7.55 12.46 12.74
C TYR A 47 6.52 11.40 13.15
N ASN A 48 6.94 10.34 13.86
CA ASN A 48 6.01 9.31 14.33
C ASN A 48 5.04 9.86 15.38
N ALA A 49 5.49 10.72 16.30
CA ALA A 49 4.62 11.37 17.28
C ALA A 49 3.59 12.28 16.60
N PHE A 50 4.04 13.13 15.66
CA PHE A 50 3.17 13.98 14.86
C PHE A 50 2.16 13.15 14.07
N LEU A 51 2.64 12.12 13.36
CA LEU A 51 1.79 11.25 12.55
C LEU A 51 0.78 10.50 13.42
N PHE A 52 1.18 10.05 14.61
CA PHE A 52 0.28 9.40 15.56
C PHE A 52 -0.82 10.35 16.04
N LEU A 53 -0.47 11.59 16.39
CA LEU A 53 -1.45 12.59 16.81
C LEU A 53 -2.47 12.89 15.71
N ILE A 54 -2.00 13.16 14.48
CA ILE A 54 -2.88 13.39 13.33
C ILE A 54 -3.73 12.14 13.02
N TYR A 55 -3.14 10.96 13.18
CA TYR A 55 -3.86 9.72 12.93
C TYR A 55 -5.01 9.52 13.92
N VAL A 56 -4.76 9.77 15.21
CA VAL A 56 -5.79 9.67 16.26
C VAL A 56 -6.83 10.79 16.14
N SER A 57 -6.45 12.00 15.71
CA SER A 57 -7.38 13.13 15.60
C SER A 57 -8.29 13.06 14.37
N SER A 58 -7.80 12.51 13.26
CA SER A 58 -8.45 12.66 11.95
C SER A 58 -9.17 11.40 11.45
N PHE A 59 -8.85 10.21 11.98
CA PHE A 59 -9.46 8.96 11.54
C PHE A 59 -10.52 8.46 12.53
N SER A 60 -11.68 8.05 12.00
CA SER A 60 -12.74 7.40 12.78
C SER A 60 -12.33 5.99 13.22
N GLU A 61 -13.02 5.42 14.22
CA GLU A 61 -12.71 4.09 14.79
C GLU A 61 -12.61 2.98 13.72
N ALA A 62 -13.46 3.03 12.68
CA ALA A 62 -13.48 2.08 11.59
C ALA A 62 -12.22 2.15 10.69
N ASP A 63 -11.66 3.34 10.49
CA ASP A 63 -10.45 3.55 9.68
C ASP A 63 -9.16 3.46 10.51
N ALA A 64 -9.24 3.76 11.82
CA ALA A 64 -8.14 3.66 12.77
C ALA A 64 -7.66 2.20 12.97
N LEU A 65 -8.57 1.23 12.89
CA LEU A 65 -8.26 -0.20 13.01
C LEU A 65 -7.41 -0.73 11.84
N ARG A 66 -7.44 -0.05 10.68
CA ARG A 66 -6.80 -0.53 9.46
C ARG A 66 -5.31 -0.20 9.37
N VAL A 67 -4.82 0.87 10.03
CA VAL A 67 -3.40 1.30 10.14
C VAL A 67 -2.66 1.50 8.79
N ALA A 68 -3.31 1.22 7.66
CA ALA A 68 -2.70 1.25 6.33
C ALA A 68 -2.21 2.66 5.97
N SER A 69 -3.04 3.68 6.25
CA SER A 69 -2.70 5.08 6.01
C SER A 69 -1.51 5.54 6.86
N TYR A 70 -1.45 5.14 8.14
CA TYR A 70 -0.30 5.43 9.01
C TYR A 70 1.00 4.91 8.38
N TRP A 71 1.01 3.66 7.93
CA TRP A 71 2.19 3.06 7.32
C TRP A 71 2.58 3.66 5.97
N ARG A 72 1.60 4.14 5.20
CA ARG A 72 1.86 4.83 3.93
C ARG A 72 2.62 6.12 4.17
N TYR A 73 2.19 6.93 5.14
CA TYR A 73 2.90 8.18 5.46
C TYR A 73 4.22 7.94 6.19
N ASN A 74 4.36 6.82 6.91
CA ASN A 74 5.62 6.45 7.56
C ASN A 74 6.76 6.19 6.54
N MET A 75 6.43 5.79 5.30
CA MET A 75 7.43 5.52 4.26
C MET A 75 8.32 6.72 3.91
N HIS A 76 7.89 7.95 4.19
CA HIS A 76 8.72 9.15 4.01
C HIS A 76 10.04 9.08 4.81
N MET A 77 10.03 8.37 5.95
CA MET A 77 11.21 8.18 6.79
C MET A 77 12.15 7.09 6.28
N GLY A 78 11.75 6.30 5.27
CA GLY A 78 12.52 5.17 4.77
C GLY A 78 13.93 5.54 4.33
N GLY A 79 14.06 6.60 3.51
CA GLY A 79 15.35 7.05 3.01
C GLY A 79 16.31 7.50 4.11
N ILE A 80 15.79 8.23 5.11
CA ILE A 80 16.58 8.73 6.25
C ILE A 80 17.08 7.56 7.10
N VAL A 81 16.19 6.61 7.41
CA VAL A 81 16.54 5.39 8.18
C VAL A 81 17.60 4.56 7.46
N ILE A 82 17.45 4.36 6.13
CA ILE A 82 18.42 3.62 5.33
C ILE A 82 19.79 4.32 5.31
N ALA A 83 19.82 5.64 5.10
CA ALA A 83 21.06 6.40 5.06
C ALA A 83 21.82 6.32 6.40
N ALA A 84 21.14 6.59 7.52
CA ALA A 84 21.74 6.51 8.85
C ALA A 84 22.22 5.08 9.18
N SER A 85 21.41 4.07 8.84
CA SER A 85 21.78 2.66 9.04
C SER A 85 23.00 2.26 8.22
N GLY A 86 23.13 2.76 6.98
CA GLY A 86 24.28 2.52 6.12
C GLY A 86 25.57 3.06 6.73
N VAL A 87 25.55 4.29 7.25
CA VAL A 87 26.72 4.88 7.93
C VAL A 87 27.08 4.10 9.19
N VAL A 88 26.09 3.72 10.01
CA VAL A 88 26.32 2.89 11.21
C VAL A 88 26.91 1.53 10.83
N ALA A 89 26.41 0.90 9.76
CA ALA A 89 26.91 -0.38 9.29
C ALA A 89 28.37 -0.29 8.83
N VAL A 90 28.76 0.76 8.11
CA VAL A 90 30.15 1.00 7.69
C VAL A 90 31.07 1.17 8.89
N LEU A 91 30.68 1.94 9.90
CA LEU A 91 31.50 2.13 11.09
C LEU A 91 31.60 0.86 11.95
N ALA A 92 30.48 0.14 12.10
CA ALA A 92 30.50 -1.16 12.76
C ALA A 92 31.43 -2.13 12.01
N TRP A 93 31.38 -2.12 10.68
CA TRP A 93 32.27 -2.92 9.84
C TRP A 93 33.74 -2.61 10.11
N HIS A 94 34.13 -1.33 10.08
CA HIS A 94 35.50 -0.93 10.40
C HIS A 94 35.92 -1.29 11.83
N ARG A 95 34.99 -1.26 12.80
CA ARG A 95 35.32 -1.59 14.19
C ARG A 95 35.49 -3.08 14.44
N PHE A 96 34.68 -3.93 13.80
CA PHE A 96 34.68 -5.38 14.04
C PHE A 96 35.55 -6.17 13.06
N PHE A 97 35.77 -5.66 11.85
CA PHE A 97 36.46 -6.38 10.76
C PHE A 97 37.76 -5.73 10.30
N SER A 98 38.36 -4.84 11.11
CA SER A 98 39.65 -4.17 10.85
C SER A 98 40.90 -5.05 11.01
N GLY A 99 40.76 -6.39 11.02
CA GLY A 99 41.90 -7.30 10.87
C GLY A 99 42.41 -7.34 9.42
N GLU A 100 43.56 -7.99 9.18
CA GLU A 100 44.32 -8.16 7.91
C GLU A 100 43.55 -8.80 6.72
N THR A 101 42.22 -8.76 6.73
CA THR A 101 41.40 -9.34 5.67
C THR A 101 41.32 -8.36 4.51
N ARG A 102 41.85 -8.77 3.34
CA ARG A 102 41.89 -7.99 2.09
C ARG A 102 40.51 -7.84 1.43
N TRP A 103 39.60 -7.13 2.10
CA TRP A 103 38.25 -6.83 1.60
C TRP A 103 38.23 -5.88 0.39
N GLU A 104 39.36 -5.26 0.05
CA GLU A 104 39.54 -4.50 -1.20
C GLU A 104 39.14 -5.33 -2.43
N LYS A 105 39.42 -6.64 -2.41
CA LYS A 105 39.03 -7.57 -3.48
C LYS A 105 37.53 -7.86 -3.54
N MET A 106 36.75 -7.42 -2.55
CA MET A 106 35.29 -7.62 -2.45
C MET A 106 34.52 -6.29 -2.57
N ALA A 107 35.21 -5.17 -2.81
CA ALA A 107 34.59 -3.86 -3.02
C ALA A 107 33.66 -3.81 -4.25
N TRP A 108 33.78 -4.77 -5.17
CA TRP A 108 32.88 -4.92 -6.32
C TRP A 108 31.52 -5.51 -5.94
N ILE A 109 31.38 -6.20 -4.81
CA ILE A 109 30.14 -6.89 -4.43
C ILE A 109 28.96 -5.90 -4.28
N PRO A 110 29.09 -4.76 -3.57
CA PRO A 110 28.02 -3.75 -3.52
C PRO A 110 27.65 -3.21 -4.90
N ILE A 111 28.65 -3.04 -5.79
CA ILE A 111 28.43 -2.54 -7.15
C ILE A 111 27.63 -3.56 -7.95
N ILE A 112 28.02 -4.85 -7.91
CA ILE A 112 27.28 -5.92 -8.59
C ILE A 112 25.88 -6.07 -8.00
N LEU A 113 25.71 -5.99 -6.68
CA LEU A 113 24.37 -6.01 -6.08
C LEU A 113 23.53 -4.82 -6.53
N LEU A 114 24.09 -3.62 -6.59
CA LEU A 114 23.40 -2.42 -7.07
C LEU A 114 22.94 -2.60 -8.53
N VAL A 115 23.82 -3.08 -9.40
CA VAL A 115 23.54 -3.29 -10.83
C VAL A 115 22.63 -4.48 -11.09
N ALA A 116 22.72 -5.54 -10.29
CA ALA A 116 21.89 -6.75 -10.42
C ALA A 116 20.51 -6.59 -9.78
N SER A 117 20.34 -5.71 -8.78
CA SER A 117 19.07 -5.55 -8.06
C SER A 117 17.90 -5.16 -8.98
N PRO A 118 18.03 -4.28 -9.99
CA PRO A 118 16.98 -3.98 -10.96
C PRO A 118 16.42 -5.23 -11.65
N PHE A 119 17.29 -6.18 -11.96
CA PHE A 119 16.95 -7.41 -12.68
C PHE A 119 16.35 -8.46 -11.73
N ALA A 120 16.96 -8.65 -10.56
CA ALA A 120 16.47 -9.61 -9.55
C ALA A 120 15.08 -9.21 -9.03
N PHE A 121 14.83 -7.91 -8.86
CA PHE A 121 13.54 -7.38 -8.41
C PHE A 121 12.67 -6.88 -9.56
N ALA A 122 13.01 -7.19 -10.82
CA ALA A 122 12.27 -6.72 -12.00
C ALA A 122 10.77 -7.05 -11.89
N LYS A 123 10.43 -8.25 -11.44
CA LYS A 123 9.02 -8.66 -11.22
C LYS A 123 8.26 -7.75 -10.25
N ASN A 124 8.94 -7.18 -9.25
CA ASN A 124 8.34 -6.30 -8.24
C ASN A 124 8.37 -4.82 -8.64
N MET A 125 9.31 -4.41 -9.52
CA MET A 125 9.46 -3.02 -9.97
C MET A 125 8.76 -2.72 -11.29
N ARG A 126 8.48 -3.75 -12.10
CA ARG A 126 7.78 -3.64 -13.37
C ARG A 126 6.29 -3.43 -13.15
N PHE A 127 5.93 -2.16 -12.94
CA PHE A 127 4.54 -1.71 -12.90
C PHE A 127 3.78 -1.99 -14.21
N ASP A 128 4.50 -2.28 -15.30
CA ASP A 128 3.97 -2.65 -16.61
C ASP A 128 3.43 -4.09 -16.68
N LEU A 129 3.90 -5.01 -15.82
CA LEU A 129 3.44 -6.41 -15.84
C LEU A 129 2.04 -6.61 -15.25
N VAL A 130 1.52 -5.61 -14.52
CA VAL A 130 0.16 -5.63 -13.98
C VAL A 130 -0.48 -4.27 -14.27
N PRO A 131 -0.94 -4.01 -15.51
CA PRO A 131 -1.50 -2.72 -15.88
C PRO A 131 -2.96 -2.64 -15.41
N ILE A 132 -3.22 -2.98 -14.14
CA ILE A 132 -4.55 -2.92 -13.51
C ILE A 132 -5.15 -1.52 -13.67
N ILE A 133 -4.31 -0.47 -13.57
CA ILE A 133 -4.72 0.92 -13.77
C ILE A 133 -5.19 1.16 -15.21
N VAL A 134 -4.42 0.71 -16.20
CA VAL A 134 -4.77 0.88 -17.62
C VAL A 134 -6.06 0.12 -17.93
N ARG A 135 -6.19 -1.12 -17.43
CA ARG A 135 -7.43 -1.90 -17.55
C ARG A 135 -8.62 -1.19 -16.93
N CYS A 136 -8.49 -0.68 -15.71
CA CYS A 136 -9.58 0.03 -15.02
C CYS A 136 -9.97 1.32 -15.75
N ARG A 137 -8.99 2.02 -16.34
CA ARG A 137 -9.26 3.18 -17.20
C ARG A 137 -10.01 2.81 -18.47
N TYR A 138 -9.57 1.77 -19.17
CA TYR A 138 -10.28 1.29 -20.36
C TYR A 138 -11.71 0.85 -20.02
N VAL A 139 -11.89 0.04 -18.97
CA VAL A 139 -13.21 -0.39 -18.51
C VAL A 139 -14.06 0.81 -18.10
N GLY A 140 -13.52 1.77 -17.35
CA GLY A 140 -14.23 2.99 -16.96
C GLY A 140 -14.65 3.84 -18.16
N SER A 141 -13.75 4.05 -19.12
CA SER A 141 -14.05 4.80 -20.34
C SER A 141 -15.11 4.10 -21.20
N ASP A 142 -15.03 2.77 -21.35
CA ASP A 142 -15.96 1.99 -22.15
C ASP A 142 -17.33 1.83 -21.46
N LEU A 143 -17.36 1.87 -20.12
CA LEU A 143 -18.59 1.80 -19.33
C LEU A 143 -19.58 2.91 -19.70
N SER A 144 -19.08 4.08 -20.11
CA SER A 144 -19.90 5.19 -20.58
C SER A 144 -20.77 4.84 -21.81
N ASN A 145 -20.32 3.90 -22.65
CA ASN A 145 -21.07 3.45 -23.83
C ASN A 145 -22.28 2.59 -23.45
N TYR A 146 -22.27 1.96 -22.27
CA TYR A 146 -23.30 1.02 -21.81
C TYR A 146 -24.24 1.63 -20.76
N MET A 147 -23.91 2.81 -20.22
CA MET A 147 -24.61 3.44 -19.11
C MET A 147 -25.12 4.83 -19.48
N GLY A 148 -26.38 5.13 -19.16
CA GLY A 148 -26.94 6.48 -19.32
C GLY A 148 -26.55 7.41 -18.16
N GLN A 149 -26.61 8.72 -18.37
CA GLN A 149 -26.20 9.78 -17.41
C GLN A 149 -26.83 9.70 -16.00
N VAL A 150 -28.00 9.08 -15.86
CA VAL A 150 -28.73 8.94 -14.58
C VAL A 150 -28.41 7.61 -13.89
N SER A 151 -27.52 6.79 -14.47
CA SER A 151 -27.25 5.45 -13.96
C SER A 151 -26.37 5.51 -12.71
N ILE A 152 -26.76 4.72 -11.71
CA ILE A 152 -26.02 4.59 -10.46
C ILE A 152 -25.41 3.20 -10.45
N TYR A 153 -24.09 3.14 -10.29
CA TYR A 153 -23.36 1.88 -10.28
C TYR A 153 -22.63 1.62 -8.97
N PHE A 154 -22.38 0.34 -8.75
CA PHE A 154 -21.67 -0.22 -7.62
C PHE A 154 -20.46 -0.99 -8.12
N VAL A 155 -19.30 -0.84 -7.45
CA VAL A 155 -18.05 -1.49 -7.86
C VAL A 155 -17.69 -2.59 -6.87
N LEU A 156 -17.49 -3.81 -7.38
CA LEU A 156 -17.13 -4.99 -6.61
C LEU A 156 -15.75 -5.49 -7.03
N ASP A 157 -14.79 -5.37 -6.11
CA ASP A 157 -13.39 -5.73 -6.32
C ASP A 157 -12.81 -6.44 -5.06
N PRO A 158 -13.29 -7.65 -4.71
CA PRO A 158 -12.93 -8.39 -3.51
C PRO A 158 -11.43 -8.66 -3.36
N GLU A 159 -10.64 -8.68 -4.44
CA GLU A 159 -9.19 -8.90 -4.36
C GLU A 159 -8.39 -7.59 -4.32
N GLY A 160 -9.00 -6.46 -4.70
CA GLY A 160 -8.29 -5.19 -4.80
C GLY A 160 -8.43 -4.26 -3.60
N SER A 161 -7.73 -3.14 -3.69
CA SER A 161 -7.57 -2.17 -2.59
C SER A 161 -8.68 -1.11 -2.53
N GLY A 162 -9.60 -1.09 -3.50
CA GLY A 162 -10.56 -0.01 -3.70
C GLY A 162 -10.08 1.07 -4.68
N GLU A 163 -8.85 0.97 -5.19
CA GLU A 163 -8.33 1.87 -6.24
C GLU A 163 -9.18 1.83 -7.51
N VAL A 164 -9.67 0.65 -7.86
CA VAL A 164 -10.56 0.42 -9.01
C VAL A 164 -11.78 1.33 -8.96
N TYR A 165 -12.44 1.44 -7.80
CA TYR A 165 -13.59 2.33 -7.63
C TYR A 165 -13.24 3.79 -7.93
N ASN A 166 -12.12 4.29 -7.40
CA ASN A 166 -11.71 5.68 -7.60
C ASN A 166 -11.36 5.97 -9.06
N ILE A 167 -10.67 5.04 -9.72
CA ILE A 167 -10.31 5.18 -11.15
C ILE A 167 -11.58 5.18 -12.00
N THR A 168 -12.48 4.20 -11.81
CA THR A 168 -13.74 4.14 -12.56
C THR A 168 -14.63 5.35 -12.28
N ALA A 169 -14.72 5.82 -11.04
CA ALA A 169 -15.47 7.02 -10.69
C ALA A 169 -14.93 8.28 -11.36
N TYR A 170 -13.60 8.40 -11.47
CA TYR A 170 -12.97 9.50 -12.18
C TYR A 170 -13.29 9.48 -13.69
N GLU A 171 -13.17 8.32 -14.34
CA GLU A 171 -13.46 8.20 -15.78
C GLU A 171 -14.96 8.37 -16.11
N MET A 172 -15.84 8.06 -15.15
CA MET A 172 -17.30 8.18 -15.29
C MET A 172 -17.86 9.52 -14.79
N ASP A 173 -17.00 10.48 -14.41
CA ASP A 173 -17.44 11.76 -13.87
C ASP A 173 -18.35 12.49 -14.87
N GLY A 174 -19.53 12.92 -14.40
CA GLY A 174 -20.60 13.50 -15.24
C GLY A 174 -21.39 12.51 -16.13
N LEU A 175 -21.00 11.24 -16.22
CA LEU A 175 -21.62 10.21 -17.08
C LEU A 175 -22.38 9.13 -16.29
N GLY A 176 -22.04 8.94 -15.02
CA GLY A 176 -22.74 8.03 -14.11
C GLY A 176 -22.32 8.27 -12.67
N LYS A 177 -23.21 7.97 -11.72
CA LYS A 177 -22.91 8.22 -10.30
C LYS A 177 -22.44 6.94 -9.62
N ALA A 178 -21.17 6.92 -9.22
CA ALA A 178 -20.64 5.90 -8.34
C ALA A 178 -21.28 6.04 -6.95
N ASN A 179 -21.81 4.94 -6.40
CA ASN A 179 -22.49 4.98 -5.09
C ASN A 179 -21.61 4.42 -3.96
N VAL A 180 -21.23 3.15 -4.09
CA VAL A 180 -20.50 2.40 -3.06
C VAL A 180 -19.57 1.41 -3.75
N TYR A 181 -18.52 0.99 -3.06
CA TYR A 181 -17.66 -0.12 -3.47
C TYR A 181 -17.49 -1.15 -2.36
N LEU A 182 -17.18 -2.38 -2.76
CA LEU A 182 -16.66 -3.41 -1.87
C LEU A 182 -15.30 -3.89 -2.38
N ALA A 183 -14.36 -3.99 -1.46
CA ALA A 183 -12.96 -4.29 -1.72
C ALA A 183 -12.42 -5.30 -0.70
N ALA A 184 -11.19 -5.78 -0.88
CA ALA A 184 -10.55 -6.78 0.01
C ALA A 184 -10.56 -6.41 1.50
N TYR A 185 -10.61 -5.10 1.82
CA TYR A 185 -10.62 -4.60 3.20
C TYR A 185 -12.01 -4.54 3.83
N HIS A 186 -13.07 -4.91 3.10
CA HIS A 186 -14.43 -5.01 3.61
C HIS A 186 -14.73 -6.46 4.02
N LYS A 187 -15.49 -6.63 5.11
CA LYS A 187 -16.03 -7.95 5.44
C LYS A 187 -17.19 -8.24 4.48
N ILE A 188 -16.87 -8.80 3.32
CA ILE A 188 -17.87 -9.14 2.31
C ILE A 188 -18.57 -10.42 2.76
N ASP A 189 -19.81 -10.29 3.23
CA ASP A 189 -20.70 -11.41 3.53
C ASP A 189 -21.97 -11.35 2.68
N ARG A 190 -22.75 -12.44 2.72
CA ARG A 190 -23.97 -12.56 1.92
C ARG A 190 -24.99 -11.44 2.23
N ARG A 191 -25.12 -11.04 3.49
CA ARG A 191 -26.05 -9.98 3.92
C ARG A 191 -25.64 -8.62 3.34
N MET A 192 -24.34 -8.32 3.34
CA MET A 192 -23.81 -7.10 2.76
C MET A 192 -24.01 -7.06 1.24
N LEU A 193 -23.82 -8.19 0.54
CA LEU A 193 -24.11 -8.29 -0.90
C LEU A 193 -25.61 -8.10 -1.18
N GLU A 194 -26.49 -8.77 -0.42
CA GLU A 194 -27.94 -8.62 -0.55
C GLU A 194 -28.38 -7.16 -0.32
N SER A 195 -27.86 -6.51 0.73
CA SER A 195 -28.12 -5.10 1.01
C SER A 195 -27.58 -4.16 -0.08
N ALA A 196 -26.45 -4.47 -0.70
CA ALA A 196 -25.88 -3.67 -1.77
C ALA A 196 -26.75 -3.78 -3.04
N VAL A 197 -27.20 -4.98 -3.39
CA VAL A 197 -28.04 -5.25 -4.57
C VAL A 197 -29.46 -4.71 -4.39
N SER A 198 -30.01 -4.80 -3.18
CA SER A 198 -31.37 -4.33 -2.86
C SER A 198 -31.51 -2.80 -2.81
N ALA A 199 -30.39 -2.05 -2.93
CA ALA A 199 -30.43 -0.60 -2.95
C ALA A 199 -31.35 -0.09 -4.09
N ASN A 200 -32.38 0.66 -3.71
CA ASN A 200 -33.50 1.04 -4.59
C ASN A 200 -33.07 1.89 -5.80
N ARG A 201 -31.91 2.53 -5.72
CA ARG A 201 -31.37 3.41 -6.77
C ARG A 201 -30.31 2.76 -7.65
N LEU A 202 -29.87 1.54 -7.32
CA LEU A 202 -28.81 0.86 -8.05
C LEU A 202 -29.31 0.39 -9.42
N THR A 203 -28.60 0.75 -10.49
CA THR A 203 -28.93 0.29 -11.85
C THR A 203 -27.93 -0.72 -12.40
N HIS A 204 -26.64 -0.61 -12.04
CA HIS A 204 -25.60 -1.52 -12.53
C HIS A 204 -24.61 -1.93 -11.44
N ILE A 205 -24.02 -3.11 -11.59
CA ILE A 205 -22.94 -3.64 -10.75
C ILE A 205 -21.75 -3.96 -11.65
N LEU A 206 -20.61 -3.33 -11.39
CA LEU A 206 -19.35 -3.58 -12.06
C LEU A 206 -18.50 -4.52 -11.20
N ILE A 207 -18.21 -5.72 -11.70
CA ILE A 207 -17.40 -6.73 -11.01
C ILE A 207 -16.04 -6.80 -11.70
N HIS A 208 -14.98 -6.51 -10.94
CA HIS A 208 -13.59 -6.47 -11.43
C HIS A 208 -12.73 -7.66 -10.98
N SER A 209 -13.08 -8.27 -9.85
CA SER A 209 -12.47 -9.50 -9.36
C SER A 209 -13.53 -10.35 -8.68
N VAL A 210 -13.28 -11.65 -8.54
CA VAL A 210 -14.19 -12.58 -7.89
C VAL A 210 -13.47 -13.41 -6.85
N ASN A 211 -14.19 -13.73 -5.80
CA ASN A 211 -13.85 -14.83 -4.90
C ASN A 211 -14.94 -15.90 -5.03
N PRO A 212 -14.72 -17.13 -4.53
CA PRO A 212 -15.71 -18.20 -4.64
C PRO A 212 -17.09 -17.83 -4.07
N MET A 213 -17.16 -16.88 -3.13
CA MET A 213 -18.41 -16.40 -2.57
C MET A 213 -19.21 -15.54 -3.55
N ILE A 214 -18.55 -14.63 -4.27
CA ILE A 214 -19.15 -13.75 -5.28
C ILE A 214 -19.53 -14.56 -6.53
N GLU A 215 -18.71 -15.52 -6.94
CA GLU A 215 -19.06 -16.44 -8.04
C GLU A 215 -20.35 -17.19 -7.73
N ASN A 216 -20.48 -17.74 -6.52
CA ASN A 216 -21.68 -18.45 -6.08
C ASN A 216 -22.90 -17.52 -5.93
N PHE A 217 -22.70 -16.27 -5.50
CA PHE A 217 -23.81 -15.33 -5.28
C PHE A 217 -24.40 -14.81 -6.59
N PHE A 218 -23.54 -14.38 -7.53
CA PHE A 218 -23.99 -13.86 -8.81
C PHE A 218 -24.12 -14.94 -9.90
N GLN A 219 -23.68 -16.17 -9.62
CA GLN A 219 -23.58 -17.27 -10.59
C GLN A 219 -22.76 -16.88 -11.83
N VAL A 220 -21.70 -16.09 -11.59
CA VAL A 220 -20.81 -15.56 -12.62
C VAL A 220 -19.48 -16.29 -12.56
N ASN A 221 -18.97 -16.71 -13.72
CA ASN A 221 -17.60 -17.18 -13.88
C ASN A 221 -16.78 -16.07 -14.55
N LEU A 222 -15.84 -15.49 -13.81
CA LEU A 222 -15.00 -14.39 -14.25
C LEU A 222 -13.57 -14.89 -14.41
N SER A 223 -13.00 -14.72 -15.61
CA SER A 223 -11.56 -14.92 -15.78
C SER A 223 -10.81 -13.77 -15.09
N LYS A 224 -9.59 -14.04 -14.57
CA LYS A 224 -8.76 -13.04 -13.85
C LYS A 224 -8.52 -11.73 -14.62
N ASP A 225 -8.67 -11.76 -15.94
CA ASP A 225 -8.42 -10.64 -16.84
C ASP A 225 -9.68 -9.97 -17.38
N SER A 226 -10.86 -10.44 -16.98
CA SER A 226 -12.14 -9.89 -17.43
C SER A 226 -12.83 -9.08 -16.33
N SER A 227 -13.66 -8.13 -16.75
CA SER A 227 -14.56 -7.38 -15.87
C SER A 227 -15.96 -7.47 -16.45
N GLN A 228 -16.96 -7.59 -15.59
CA GLN A 228 -18.34 -7.78 -16.03
C GLN A 228 -19.24 -6.70 -15.47
N LEU A 229 -20.16 -6.23 -16.31
CA LEU A 229 -21.20 -5.30 -15.96
C LEU A 229 -22.52 -6.06 -15.87
N LEU A 230 -23.11 -6.12 -14.67
CA LEU A 230 -24.44 -6.66 -14.45
C LEU A 230 -25.43 -5.50 -14.42
N LYS A 231 -26.51 -5.61 -15.18
CA LYS A 231 -27.61 -4.65 -15.16
C LYS A 231 -28.74 -5.18 -14.30
N LYS A 232 -29.24 -4.35 -13.38
CA LYS A 232 -30.43 -4.69 -12.60
C LYS A 232 -31.65 -4.60 -13.50
N THR A 233 -32.25 -5.73 -13.82
CA THR A 233 -33.55 -5.79 -14.50
C THR A 233 -34.65 -5.42 -13.51
N LYS A 234 -35.57 -4.52 -13.90
CA LYS A 234 -36.83 -4.32 -13.17
C LYS A 234 -37.66 -5.59 -13.33
N ASN A 235 -37.47 -6.57 -12.45
CA ASN A 235 -38.46 -7.59 -12.11
C ASN A 235 -38.04 -8.26 -10.79
N SER A 236 -38.96 -8.21 -9.83
CA SER A 236 -38.96 -8.75 -8.45
C SER A 236 -37.83 -8.29 -7.53
#